data_AF-A0A3D3WFP9-F1
#
_entry.id   AF-A0A3D3WFP9-F1
#
_cell.length_a   1.000
_cell.length_b   1.000
_cell.length_c   1.000
_cell.angle_alpha   90.00
_cell.angle_beta   90.00
_cell.angle_gamma   90.00
#
_symmetry.space_group_name_H-M   'P 1'
#
loop_
_entity.id
_entity.type
_entity.pdbx_description
1 polymer ?
#
loop_
_entity_poly.entity_id
_entity_poly.type
_entity_poly.pdbx_seq_one_letter_code
_entity_poly.pdbx_strand_id
1 'polypeptide(L)' 'MYEFGQGIEQDSKEAAKWFYMAAEQGFVKAQYNLGAMYGNGEGVEKDSKEAAQWILMAAEQRHTDAQYKLGLIYGLCEDL' A
#
# COMPACT_ATOMS: atom_id res chain seq x y z
N MET A 1 24.46 -16.78 12.77
CA MET A 1 22.99 -16.91 12.83
C MET A 1 22.45 -15.55 12.50
N TYR A 2 21.91 -15.39 11.30
CA TYR A 2 21.61 -14.07 10.75
C TYR A 2 20.25 -13.60 11.24
N GLU A 3 20.25 -12.66 12.19
CA GLU A 3 19.11 -11.87 12.67
C GLU A 3 18.57 -10.88 11.60
N PHE A 4 18.62 -11.23 10.31
CA PHE A 4 18.24 -10.32 9.23
C PHE A 4 16.74 -10.06 9.12
N GLY A 5 15.89 -10.81 9.82
CA GLY A 5 14.45 -10.57 9.83
C GLY A 5 14.01 -9.43 10.74
N GLN A 6 14.63 -9.28 11.93
CA GLN A 6 14.12 -8.36 12.96
C GLN A 6 14.40 -6.89 12.63
N GLY A 7 15.56 -6.58 12.07
CA GLY A 7 15.88 -5.20 11.64
C GLY A 7 15.00 -4.75 10.47
N ILE A 8 14.84 -5.60 9.45
CA ILE A 8 14.02 -5.29 8.27
C ILE A 8 12.54 -5.14 8.64
N GLU A 9 12.00 -6.00 9.51
CA GLU A 9 10.61 -5.88 9.95
C GLU A 9 10.38 -4.61 10.78
N GLN A 10 11.34 -4.22 11.62
CA GLN A 10 11.29 -2.97 12.38
C GLN A 10 11.33 -1.75 11.46
N ASP A 11 12.21 -1.74 10.46
CA ASP A 11 12.30 -0.66 9.48
C ASP A 11 11.02 -0.55 8.64
N SER A 12 10.42 -1.68 8.25
CA SER A 12 9.13 -1.70 7.56
C SER A 12 8.00 -1.13 8.41
N LYS A 13 7.95 -1.44 9.71
CA LYS A 13 6.96 -0.86 10.65
C LYS A 13 7.12 0.65 10.77
N GLU A 14 8.36 1.14 10.81
CA GLU A 14 8.62 2.58 10.90
C GLU A 14 8.29 3.28 9.57
N ALA A 15 8.65 2.68 8.43
CA ALA A 15 8.27 3.17 7.11
C ALA A 15 6.75 3.25 6.94
N ALA A 16 6.00 2.26 7.45
CA ALA A 16 4.55 2.27 7.41
C ALA A 16 3.96 3.49 8.12
N LYS A 17 4.49 3.85 9.30
CA LYS A 17 4.06 5.04 10.04
C LYS A 17 4.33 6.32 9.28
N TRP A 18 5.51 6.46 8.67
CA TRP A 18 5.85 7.63 7.86
C TRP A 18 4.95 7.75 6.62
N PHE A 19 4.69 6.64 5.94
CA PHE A 19 3.75 6.63 4.83
C PHE A 19 2.33 6.93 5.26
N TYR A 20 1.89 6.46 6.43
CA TYR A 20 0.59 6.81 7.01
C TYR A 20 0.44 8.32 7.18
N MET A 21 1.37 8.97 7.89
CA MET A 21 1.34 10.41 8.11
C MET A 21 1.38 11.23 6.81
N ALA A 22 2.11 10.77 5.80
CA ALA A 22 2.15 11.43 4.49
C ALA A 22 0.88 11.17 3.67
N ALA A 23 0.34 9.95 3.72
CA ALA A 23 -0.87 9.54 3.01
C ALA A 23 -2.10 10.28 3.52
N GLU A 24 -2.21 10.49 4.83
CA GLU A 24 -3.24 11.33 5.47
C GLU A 24 -3.17 12.80 5.01
N GLN A 25 -1.97 13.30 4.70
CA GLN A 25 -1.78 14.64 4.13
C GLN A 25 -2.05 14.71 2.63
N GLY A 26 -2.51 13.62 2.01
CA GLY A 26 -2.84 13.57 0.60
C GLY A 26 -1.66 13.28 -0.33
N PHE A 27 -0.48 12.92 0.20
CA PHE A 27 0.64 12.54 -0.67
C PHE A 27 0.32 11.26 -1.43
N VAL A 28 0.03 11.42 -2.72
CA VAL A 28 -0.35 10.35 -3.65
C VAL A 28 0.59 9.15 -3.63
N LYS A 29 1.91 9.39 -3.66
CA LYS A 29 2.91 8.31 -3.61
C LYS A 29 2.90 7.57 -2.27
N ALA A 30 2.64 8.27 -1.17
CA ALA A 30 2.54 7.66 0.15
C ALA A 30 1.27 6.82 0.26
N GLN A 31 0.14 7.28 -0.27
CA GLN A 31 -1.10 6.50 -0.36
C GLN A 31 -0.88 5.21 -1.15
N TYR A 32 -0.24 5.27 -2.33
CA TYR A 32 0.07 4.08 -3.11
C TYR A 32 0.98 3.10 -2.36
N ASN A 33 2.07 3.59 -1.76
CA ASN A 33 3.03 2.75 -1.03
C ASN A 33 2.39 2.11 0.20
N LEU A 34 1.61 2.87 0.96
CA LEU A 34 0.88 2.36 2.13
C LEU A 34 -0.12 1.27 1.72
N GLY A 35 -0.84 1.48 0.62
CA GLY A 35 -1.73 0.46 0.06
C GLY A 35 -0.99 -0.81 -0.36
N ALA A 36 0.21 -0.69 -0.95
CA ALA A 36 1.05 -1.85 -1.25
C ALA A 36 1.53 -2.59 0.02
N MET A 37 1.91 -1.84 1.06
CA MET A 37 2.35 -2.40 2.35
C MET A 37 1.23 -3.18 3.03
N TYR A 38 -0.01 -2.66 3.06
CA TYR A 38 -1.18 -3.41 3.53
C TYR A 38 -1.48 -4.65 2.68
N GLY A 39 -1.27 -4.59 1.36
CA GLY A 39 -1.46 -5.75 0.48
C GLY A 39 -0.44 -6.87 0.72
N ASN A 40 0.79 -6.52 1.10
CA ASN A 40 1.89 -7.46 1.32
C ASN A 40 2.07 -7.87 2.80
N GLY A 41 1.49 -7.11 3.74
CA GLY A 41 1.77 -7.28 5.17
C GLY A 41 3.18 -6.80 5.56
N GLU A 42 3.71 -5.81 4.85
CA GLU A 42 5.05 -5.25 5.10
C GLU A 42 4.97 -4.15 6.14
N GLY A 43 5.41 -4.41 7.37
CA GLY A 43 5.38 -3.41 8.44
C GLY A 43 3.99 -3.08 9.00
N VAL A 44 2.94 -3.66 8.42
CA VAL A 44 1.54 -3.60 8.87
C VAL A 44 0.92 -4.98 8.76
N GLU A 45 -0.16 -5.22 9.49
CA GLU A 45 -0.96 -6.42 9.26
C GLU A 45 -1.54 -6.39 7.85
N LYS A 46 -1.50 -7.54 7.16
CA LYS A 46 -2.01 -7.63 5.80
C LYS A 46 -3.52 -7.40 5.80
N ASP A 47 -3.97 -6.36 5.10
CA ASP A 47 -5.37 -6.02 4.95
C ASP A 47 -5.66 -5.59 3.51
N SER A 48 -6.31 -6.47 2.76
CA SER A 48 -6.66 -6.22 1.36
C SER A 48 -7.69 -5.09 1.19
N LYS A 49 -8.53 -4.85 2.19
CA LYS A 49 -9.55 -3.79 2.15
C LYS A 49 -8.90 -2.44 2.38
N GLU A 50 -8.06 -2.34 3.41
CA GLU A 50 -7.27 -1.13 3.70
C GLU A 50 -6.35 -0.81 2.51
N ALA A 51 -5.69 -1.83 1.93
CA ALA A 51 -4.88 -1.69 0.73
C ALA A 51 -5.66 -1.09 -0.45
N ALA A 52 -6.86 -1.61 -0.73
CA ALA A 52 -7.71 -1.12 -1.81
C ALA A 52 -8.15 0.33 -1.57
N GLN A 53 -8.45 0.73 -0.34
CA GLN A 53 -8.83 2.11 0.00
C GLN A 53 -7.68 3.10 -0.27
N TRP A 54 -6.46 2.78 0.17
CA TRP A 54 -5.30 3.63 -0.07
C TRP A 54 -4.93 3.74 -1.56
N ILE A 55 -5.02 2.63 -2.31
CA ILE A 55 -4.81 2.64 -3.76
C ILE A 55 -5.92 3.43 -4.47
N LEU A 56 -7.18 3.32 -4.02
CA LEU A 56 -8.30 4.10 -4.56
C LEU A 56 -8.06 5.60 -4.41
N MET A 57 -7.70 6.06 -3.21
CA MET A 57 -7.37 7.47 -2.97
C MET A 57 -6.23 7.97 -3.88
N ALA A 58 -5.19 7.16 -4.08
CA ALA A 58 -4.09 7.52 -4.99
C ALA A 58 -4.55 7.61 -6.45
N ALA A 59 -5.44 6.72 -6.89
CA ALA A 59 -5.95 6.70 -8.25
C ALA A 59 -6.94 7.83 -8.56
N GLU A 60 -7.75 8.23 -7.58
CA GLU A 60 -8.61 9.42 -7.67
C GLU A 60 -7.78 10.69 -7.89
N GLN A 61 -6.56 10.72 -7.34
CA GLN A 61 -5.57 11.78 -7.57
C GLN A 61 -4.75 11.58 -8.87
N ARG A 62 -5.19 10.70 -9.77
CA ARG A 62 -4.57 10.40 -11.09
C ARG A 62 -3.17 9.78 -11.02
N HIS A 63 -2.87 9.03 -9.97
CA HIS A 63 -1.64 8.23 -9.94
C HIS A 63 -1.73 7.06 -10.94
N THR A 64 -0.85 7.05 -11.94
CA THR A 64 -0.89 6.08 -13.04
C THR A 64 -0.77 4.64 -12.55
N ASP A 65 0.15 4.36 -11.62
CA ASP A 65 0.34 3.00 -11.09
C ASP A 65 -0.84 2.56 -10.22
N ALA A 66 -1.51 3.50 -9.55
CA ALA A 66 -2.66 3.17 -8.71
C ALA A 66 -3.89 2.88 -9.57
N GLN A 67 -4.09 3.66 -10.64
CA GLN A 67 -5.13 3.43 -11.64
C GLN A 67 -4.94 2.08 -12.34
N TYR A 68 -3.70 1.74 -12.73
CA TYR A 68 -3.39 0.43 -13.29
C TYR A 68 -3.70 -0.70 -12.29
N LYS A 69 -3.29 -0.54 -11.03
CA LYS A 69 -3.52 -1.55 -9.99
C LYS A 69 -4.99 -1.74 -9.64
N LEU A 70 -5.80 -0.68 -9.63
CA LEU A 70 -7.26 -0.79 -9.55
C LEU A 70 -7.86 -1.46 -10.78
N GLY A 71 -7.36 -1.13 -11.97
CA GLY A 71 -7.75 -1.82 -13.20
C GLY A 71 -7.50 -3.33 -13.11
N LEU A 72 -6.43 -3.77 -12.45
CA LEU A 72 -6.22 -5.20 -12.18
C LEU A 72 -7.19 -5.74 -11.12
N ILE A 73 -7.42 -5.00 -10.02
CA ILE A 73 -8.33 -5.43 -8.94
C ILE A 73 -9.77 -5.58 -9.44
N TYR A 74 -10.25 -4.64 -10.25
CA TYR A 74 -11.62 -4.61 -10.75
C TYR A 74 -11.79 -5.28 -12.12
N GLY A 75 -10.80 -5.16 -13.01
CA GLY A 75 -10.84 -5.77 -14.34
C GLY A 75 -10.72 -7.29 -14.31
N LEU A 76 -10.07 -7.88 -13.29
CA LEU A 76 -10.10 -9.34 -13.09
C LEU A 76 -11.47 -9.88 -12.65
N CYS A 77 -12.45 -9.02 -12.33
CA CYS A 77 -13.81 -9.42 -11.96
C CYS A 77 -14.72 -9.63 -13.18
N GLU A 78 -14.37 -9.11 -14.37
CA GLU A 78 -15.19 -9.27 -15.59
C GLU A 78 -14.93 -10.58 -16.36
N ASP A 79 -13.93 -11.37 -15.99
CA ASP A 79 -13.52 -12.60 -16.70
C ASP A 79 -13.74 -13.91 -15.89
N LEU A 80 -14.68 -13.97 -14.95
CA LEU A 80 -15.08 -15.23 -14.27
C LEU A 80 -16.58 -15.53 -14.32
#